data_AF-A0A7Y5K0B4-F1
#
_entry.id   AF-A0A7Y5K0B4-F1
#
_cell.length_a   1.000
_cell.length_b   1.000
_cell.length_c   1.000
_cell.angle_alpha   90.00
_cell.angle_beta   90.00
_cell.angle_gamma   90.00
#
_symmetry.space_group_name_H-M   'P 1'
#
loop_
_entity.id
_entity.type
_entity.pdbx_description
1 polymer ?
#
loop_
_entity_poly.entity_id
_entity_poly.type
_entity_poly.pdbx_seq_one_letter_code
_entity_poly.pdbx_strand_id
1 'polypeptide(L)' 'MDPATRRATTWVRGLHEPSGLARGDGVVYVADTDSHRVVAIDEETRALTPLALDWTAADAAGR' A
#
# COMPACT_ATOMS: atom_id res chain seq x y z
N MET A 1 1.28 6.24 -14.78
CA MET A 1 0.43 6.50 -15.96
C MET A 1 1.07 7.66 -16.71
N ASP A 2 1.30 7.49 -18.00
CA ASP A 2 1.70 8.60 -18.87
C ASP A 2 0.44 9.36 -19.29
N PRO A 3 0.26 10.62 -18.86
CA PRO A 3 -0.95 11.39 -19.19
C PRO A 3 -1.03 11.78 -20.66
N ALA A 4 0.09 11.88 -21.38
CA ALA A 4 0.12 12.27 -22.79
C ALA A 4 -0.33 11.11 -23.70
N THR A 5 0.09 9.89 -23.37
CA THR A 5 -0.22 8.70 -24.19
C THR A 5 -1.32 7.82 -23.61
N ARG A 6 -1.83 8.14 -22.41
CA ARG A 6 -2.81 7.35 -21.64
C ARG A 6 -2.37 5.91 -21.41
N ARG A 7 -1.06 5.67 -21.33
CA ARG A 7 -0.51 4.34 -21.05
C ARG A 7 -0.29 4.16 -19.55
N ALA A 8 -0.69 2.99 -19.06
CA ALA A 8 -0.39 2.53 -17.72
C ALA A 8 0.46 1.26 -17.78
N THR A 9 1.32 1.07 -16.79
CA THR A 9 2.08 -0.15 -16.58
C THR A 9 1.65 -0.76 -15.25
N THR A 10 1.63 -2.10 -15.20
CA THR A 10 1.30 -2.83 -13.97
C THR A 10 2.58 -3.08 -13.20
N TRP A 11 2.67 -2.62 -11.96
CA TRP A 11 3.81 -2.88 -11.08
C TRP A 11 3.61 -4.17 -10.27
N VAL A 12 2.42 -4.34 -9.68
CA VAL A 12 2.08 -5.46 -8.80
C VAL A 12 0.74 -6.08 -9.20
N ARG A 13 0.50 -7.31 -8.75
CA ARG A 13 -0.74 -8.08 -8.95
C ARG A 13 -1.08 -8.80 -7.64
N GLY A 14 -2.29 -9.36 -7.53
CA GLY A 14 -2.70 -10.18 -6.37
C GLY A 14 -3.25 -9.39 -5.18
N LEU A 15 -3.71 -8.17 -5.41
CA LEU A 15 -4.54 -7.42 -4.45
C LEU A 15 -6.00 -7.87 -4.56
N HIS A 16 -6.73 -7.90 -3.45
CA HIS A 16 -8.16 -8.18 -3.38
C HIS A 16 -8.93 -6.94 -2.91
N GLU A 17 -9.70 -6.36 -3.82
CA GLU A 17 -10.50 -5.15 -3.62
C GLU A 17 -9.73 -3.99 -2.95
N PRO A 18 -8.59 -3.55 -3.53
CA PRO A 18 -7.85 -2.42 -2.97
C PRO A 18 -8.71 -1.15 -3.03
N SER A 19 -8.79 -0.41 -1.91
CA SER A 19 -9.72 0.71 -1.76
C SER A 19 -9.04 2.08 -1.63
N GLY A 20 -7.75 2.12 -1.29
CA GLY A 20 -7.01 3.35 -1.09
C GLY A 20 -5.51 3.18 -1.28
N LEU A 21 -4.83 4.28 -1.59
CA LEU A 21 -3.38 4.33 -1.74
C LEU A 21 -2.80 5.67 -1.27
N ALA A 22 -1.55 5.63 -0.80
CA ALA A 22 -0.73 6.80 -0.48
C ALA A 22 0.67 6.61 -1.07
N ARG A 23 1.31 7.70 -1.48
CA ARG A 23 2.63 7.66 -2.13
C ARG A 23 3.54 8.72 -1.53
N GLY A 24 4.75 8.34 -1.18
CA GLY A 24 5.77 9.23 -0.61
C GLY A 24 7.07 8.48 -0.37
N ASP A 25 8.20 9.19 -0.39
CA ASP A 25 9.53 8.66 -0.06
C ASP A 25 9.93 7.36 -0.79
N GLY A 26 9.55 7.24 -2.07
CA GLY A 26 9.86 6.07 -2.88
C GLY A 26 9.02 4.82 -2.58
N VAL A 27 7.96 4.97 -1.79
CA VAL A 27 7.05 3.89 -1.40
C VAL A 27 5.61 4.23 -1.76
N VAL A 28 4.89 3.24 -2.27
CA VAL A 28 3.42 3.27 -2.43
C VAL A 28 2.78 2.33 -1.42
N TYR A 29 1.98 2.89 -0.52
CA TYR A 29 1.16 2.12 0.41
C TYR A 29 -0.21 1.87 -0.20
N VAL A 30 -0.74 0.64 -0.04
CA VAL A 30 -2.06 0.26 -0.53
C VAL A 30 -2.86 -0.43 0.57
N ALA A 31 -4.12 -0.02 0.75
CA ALA A 31 -5.10 -0.70 1.58
C ALA A 31 -5.72 -1.85 0.78
N ASP A 32 -5.24 -3.08 1.02
CA ASP A 32 -5.67 -4.30 0.34
C ASP A 32 -6.82 -4.94 1.13
N THR A 33 -8.04 -4.45 0.86
CA THR A 33 -9.13 -4.42 1.85
C THR A 33 -9.69 -5.81 2.15
N ASP A 34 -9.94 -6.60 1.12
CA ASP A 34 -10.44 -7.97 1.27
C ASP A 34 -9.31 -8.97 1.60
N SER A 35 -8.05 -8.54 1.53
CA SER A 35 -6.90 -9.26 2.10
C SER A 35 -6.57 -8.87 3.54
N HIS A 36 -7.33 -7.96 4.15
CA HIS A 36 -7.15 -7.46 5.52
C HIS A 36 -5.71 -7.02 5.86
N ARG A 37 -5.04 -6.34 4.93
CA ARG A 37 -3.65 -5.91 5.11
C ARG A 37 -3.39 -4.54 4.48
N VAL A 38 -2.35 -3.88 4.97
CA VAL A 38 -1.69 -2.78 4.26
C VAL A 38 -0.40 -3.33 3.66
N VAL A 39 -0.15 -3.04 2.39
CA VAL A 39 1.09 -3.42 1.71
C VAL A 39 1.88 -2.17 1.34
N ALA A 40 3.20 -2.27 1.43
CA ALA A 40 4.14 -1.29 0.92
C ALA A 40 4.74 -1.82 -0.40
N ILE A 41 4.84 -0.94 -1.39
CA ILE A 41 5.43 -1.24 -2.69
C ILE A 41 6.61 -0.31 -2.88
N ASP A 42 7.79 -0.89 -3.05
CA ASP A 42 9.01 -0.15 -3.39
C ASP A 42 8.96 0.29 -4.86
N GLU A 43 9.14 1.58 -5.14
CA GLU A 43 8.98 2.12 -6.49
C GLU A 43 10.08 1.71 -7.48
N GLU A 44 11.30 1.44 -6.99
CA GLU A 44 12.44 1.09 -7.83
C GLU A 44 12.39 -0.39 -8.23
N THR A 45 12.24 -1.25 -7.21
CA THR A 45 12.29 -2.71 -7.33
C THR A 45 10.94 -3.33 -7.63
N ARG A 46 9.83 -2.61 -7.34
CA ARG A 46 8.44 -3.09 -7.42
C ARG A 46 8.14 -4.23 -6.46
N ALA A 47 8.96 -4.40 -5.42
CA ALA A 47 8.74 -5.38 -4.38
C ALA A 47 7.50 -5.00 -3.55
N LEU A 48 6.61 -5.96 -3.32
CA LEU A 48 5.42 -5.81 -2.48
C LEU A 48 5.66 -6.52 -1.14
N THR A 49 5.53 -5.78 -0.05
CA THR A 49 5.75 -6.28 1.31
C THR A 49 4.55 -5.94 2.19
N PRO A 50 3.85 -6.93 2.77
CA PRO A 50 2.85 -6.68 3.80
C PRO A 50 3.47 -5.98 5.00
N LEU A 51 2.83 -4.93 5.52
CA LEU A 51 3.27 -4.28 6.74
C LEU A 51 2.89 -5.13 7.95
N ALA A 52 3.88 -5.43 8.79
CA ALA A 52 3.65 -5.98 10.11
C ALA A 52 3.16 -4.85 11.02
N LEU A 53 1.85 -4.69 11.11
CA LEU A 53 1.21 -3.71 11.99
C LEU A 53 0.98 -4.37 13.35
N ASP A 54 1.72 -3.94 14.36
CA ASP A 54 1.46 -4.24 15.74
C ASP A 54 0.64 -3.12 16.36
N TRP A 55 -0.58 -3.44 16.82
CA TRP A 55 -1.31 -2.52 17.66
C TRP A 55 -0.73 -2.59 19.07
N THR A 56 0.28 -1.78 19.35
CA THR A 56 0.65 -1.48 20.72
C THR A 56 -0.26 -0.36 21.19
N ALA A 57 -1.13 -0.67 22.15
CA ALA A 57 -2.03 0.28 22.78
C ALA A 57 -1.25 1.25 23.69
N ALA A 58 -0.30 2.01 23.14
CA ALA A 58 0.51 2.96 23.88
C ALA A 58 -0.33 4.14 24.43
N ASP A 59 -1.53 4.38 23.89
CA ASP A 59 -2.37 5.53 24.26
C ASP A 59 -3.77 5.17 24.82
N ALA A 60 -4.01 3.91 25.21
CA ALA A 60 -5.33 3.48 25.71
C ALA A 60 -5.59 3.78 27.21
N ALA A 61 -4.76 4.59 27.86
CA ALA A 61 -4.95 5.04 29.24
C ALA A 61 -5.43 6.50 29.27
N GLY A 62 -6.76 6.66 29.16
CA GLY A 62 -7.40 7.98 29.23
C GLY A 62 -8.92 7.86 29.16
N ARG A 63 -9.50 7.09 30.08
CA ARG A 63 -10.90 7.28 30.49
C ARG A 63 -10.92 7.94 31.86
#